data_AF-A0A976L412-F1
#
_entry.id   AF-A0A976L412-F1
#
_cell.length_a   1.000
_cell.length_b   1.000
_cell.length_c   1.000
_cell.angle_alpha   90.00
_cell.angle_beta   90.00
_cell.angle_gamma   90.00
#
_symmetry.space_group_name_H-M   'P 1'
#
loop_
_entity.id
_entity.type
_entity.pdbx_description
1 polymer ?
#
loop_
_entity_poly.entity_id
_entity_poly.type
_entity_poly.pdbx_seq_one_letter_code
_entity_poly.pdbx_strand_id
1 'polypeptide(L)'
;MTNEAIKEFITATLPSASFDETGEWLNIQIEPTQLLTLAKALREGETNMNYLFCLTCVDWKTHLTMVYHFSSTQHRNSIVVKANLDRNQPSIETLCFIWRTAEFHEREVFEMFGVQFENHPDLRKLILEDEFKGFPLRKDFEDPINMIKL
;
A
#
# COMPACT_ATOMS: atom_id res chain seq x y z
N MET A 1 -10.23 3.57 -20.09
CA MET A 1 -9.81 4.95 -19.78
C MET A 1 -8.32 5.04 -20.01
N THR A 2 -7.81 6.09 -20.65
CA THR A 2 -6.37 6.20 -20.96
C THR A 2 -5.58 6.66 -19.73
N ASN A 3 -4.26 6.46 -19.73
CA ASN A 3 -3.41 6.86 -18.62
C ASN A 3 -3.42 8.39 -18.42
N GLU A 4 -3.53 9.16 -19.50
CA GLU A 4 -3.60 10.63 -19.43
C GLU A 4 -4.85 11.10 -18.67
N ALA A 5 -6.02 10.52 -18.97
CA ALA A 5 -7.27 10.87 -18.28
C ALA A 5 -7.21 10.55 -16.77
N ILE A 6 -6.55 9.45 -16.40
CA ILE A 6 -6.34 9.10 -14.98
C ILE A 6 -5.40 10.12 -14.31
N LYS A 7 -4.31 10.50 -14.98
CA LYS A 7 -3.39 11.53 -14.47
C LYS A 7 -4.08 12.87 -14.27
N GLU A 8 -4.91 13.30 -15.22
CA GLU A 8 -5.69 14.53 -15.11
C GLU A 8 -6.65 14.48 -13.92
N PHE A 9 -7.37 13.37 -13.75
CA PHE A 9 -8.28 13.15 -12.61
C PHE A 9 -7.53 13.19 -11.26
N ILE A 10 -6.39 12.51 -11.17
CA ILE A 10 -5.58 12.47 -9.95
C ILE A 10 -4.98 13.85 -9.67
N THR A 11 -4.46 14.56 -10.68
CA THR A 11 -3.88 15.90 -10.52
C THR A 11 -4.93 16.92 -10.08
N ALA A 12 -6.17 16.80 -10.58
CA ALA A 12 -7.29 17.64 -10.15
C ALA A 12 -7.67 17.40 -8.68
N THR A 13 -7.50 16.17 -8.19
CA THR A 13 -7.81 15.81 -6.79
C THR A 13 -6.64 16.11 -5.85
N LEU A 14 -5.41 15.82 -6.30
CA LEU A 14 -4.16 15.90 -5.55
C LEU A 14 -3.05 16.47 -6.43
N PRO A 15 -2.80 17.79 -6.37
CA PRO A 15 -1.75 18.44 -7.16
C PRO A 15 -0.32 18.01 -6.78
N SER A 16 -0.14 17.43 -5.59
CA SER A 16 1.15 16.96 -5.07
C SER A 16 1.56 15.56 -5.54
N ALA A 17 0.68 14.85 -6.25
CA ALA A 17 0.99 13.51 -6.74
C ALA A 17 2.07 13.58 -7.84
N SER A 18 3.06 12.70 -7.77
CA SER A 18 4.03 12.53 -8.86
C SER A 18 3.75 11.23 -9.61
N PHE A 19 4.02 11.23 -10.92
CA PHE A 19 3.68 10.13 -11.82
C PHE A 19 4.94 9.55 -12.44
N ASP A 20 4.99 8.22 -12.50
CA ASP A 20 6.06 7.47 -13.13
C ASP A 20 5.48 6.41 -14.08
N GLU A 21 5.93 6.45 -15.33
CA GLU A 21 5.50 5.58 -16.44
C GLU A 21 6.58 4.60 -16.87
N THR A 22 7.66 4.45 -16.10
CA THR A 22 8.74 3.50 -16.44
C THR A 22 8.31 2.04 -16.29
N GLY A 23 7.26 1.76 -15.53
CA GLY A 23 6.71 0.41 -15.32
C GLY A 23 5.61 0.01 -16.29
N GLU A 24 5.11 -1.21 -16.15
CA GLU A 24 3.96 -1.73 -16.93
C GLU A 24 2.67 -0.95 -16.66
N TRP A 25 2.48 -0.53 -15.41
CA TRP A 25 1.32 0.26 -14.96
C TRP A 25 1.75 1.66 -14.55
N LEU A 26 0.79 2.59 -14.59
CA LEU A 26 1.00 3.95 -14.11
C LEU A 26 1.28 3.93 -12.60
N ASN A 27 2.47 4.38 -12.20
CA ASN A 27 2.85 4.53 -10.81
C ASN A 27 2.57 5.96 -10.36
N ILE A 28 1.93 6.09 -9.20
CA ILE A 28 1.54 7.36 -8.60
C ILE A 28 2.15 7.41 -7.22
N GLN A 29 3.08 8.33 -6.98
CA GLN A 29 3.62 8.58 -5.66
C GLN A 29 2.80 9.66 -4.97
N ILE A 30 2.40 9.41 -3.73
CA ILE A 30 1.65 10.34 -2.89
C ILE A 30 2.25 10.45 -1.50
N GLU A 31 1.82 11.49 -0.80
CA GLU A 31 2.02 11.60 0.65
C GLU A 31 1.04 10.67 1.39
N PRO A 32 1.47 9.99 2.48
CA PRO A 32 0.61 9.04 3.22
C PRO A 32 -0.71 9.65 3.71
N THR A 33 -0.68 10.93 4.10
CA THR A 33 -1.85 11.68 4.60
C THR A 33 -2.94 11.84 3.55
N GLN A 34 -2.59 11.72 2.26
CA GLN A 34 -3.52 11.90 1.15
C GLN A 34 -4.11 10.58 0.65
N LEU A 35 -3.65 9.44 1.18
CA LEU A 35 -4.08 8.11 0.72
C LEU A 35 -5.60 7.94 0.78
N LEU A 36 -6.21 8.25 1.93
CA LEU A 36 -7.65 8.03 2.13
C LEU A 36 -8.49 8.91 1.19
N THR A 37 -8.07 10.15 0.97
CA THR A 37 -8.73 11.08 0.05
C THR A 37 -8.64 10.58 -1.39
N LEU A 38 -7.45 10.16 -1.83
CA LEU A 38 -7.27 9.59 -3.16
C LEU A 38 -8.08 8.31 -3.34
N ALA A 39 -8.03 7.42 -2.36
CA ALA A 39 -8.72 6.14 -2.39
C ALA A 39 -10.24 6.30 -2.59
N LYS A 40 -10.87 7.24 -1.87
CA LYS A 40 -12.30 7.55 -2.04
C LYS A 40 -12.57 8.10 -3.44
N ALA A 41 -11.75 9.04 -3.91
CA ALA A 41 -11.90 9.61 -5.25
C ALA A 41 -11.72 8.55 -6.36
N LEU A 42 -10.77 7.62 -6.21
CA LEU A 42 -10.54 6.52 -7.15
C LEU A 42 -11.72 5.53 -7.18
N ARG A 43 -12.34 5.28 -6.02
CA ARG A 43 -13.47 4.35 -5.92
C ARG A 43 -14.77 4.94 -6.45
N GLU A 44 -15.07 6.18 -6.07
CA GLU A 44 -16.36 6.85 -6.34
C GLU A 44 -16.36 7.65 -7.63
N GLY A 45 -15.19 8.07 -8.11
CA GLY A 45 -15.03 8.86 -9.33
C GLY A 45 -15.14 8.05 -10.61
N GLU A 46 -14.91 8.72 -11.74
CA GLU A 46 -15.01 8.13 -13.08
C GLU A 46 -14.01 7.01 -13.33
N THR A 47 -12.92 6.95 -12.56
CA THR A 47 -11.92 5.90 -12.68
C THR A 47 -12.43 4.53 -12.21
N ASN A 48 -13.47 4.50 -11.36
CA ASN A 48 -14.14 3.32 -10.80
C ASN A 48 -13.17 2.17 -10.49
N MET A 49 -12.16 2.45 -9.66
CA MET A 49 -11.16 1.49 -9.22
C MET A 49 -11.79 0.56 -8.19
N ASN A 50 -12.52 -0.43 -8.68
CA ASN A 50 -13.37 -1.26 -7.85
C ASN A 50 -12.69 -2.53 -7.30
N TYR A 51 -11.44 -2.78 -7.68
CA TYR A 51 -10.71 -3.96 -7.24
C TYR A 51 -9.30 -3.60 -6.76
N LEU A 52 -9.06 -3.78 -5.45
CA LEU A 52 -7.71 -3.78 -4.86
C LEU A 52 -7.24 -5.23 -4.82
N PHE A 53 -6.28 -5.57 -5.67
CA PHE A 53 -5.85 -6.97 -5.86
C PHE A 53 -4.55 -7.31 -5.15
N CYS A 54 -3.73 -6.31 -4.84
CA CYS A 54 -2.49 -6.49 -4.10
C CYS A 54 -2.20 -5.22 -3.30
N LEU A 55 -1.74 -5.41 -2.07
CA LEU A 55 -1.22 -4.37 -1.19
C LEU A 55 -0.01 -4.97 -0.50
N THR A 56 1.12 -4.28 -0.63
CA THR A 56 2.39 -4.75 -0.08
C THR A 56 3.24 -3.58 0.40
N CYS A 57 4.39 -3.89 0.98
CA CYS A 57 5.35 -2.91 1.49
C CYS A 57 6.76 -3.27 1.03
N VAL A 58 7.58 -2.25 0.78
CA VAL A 58 8.99 -2.39 0.40
C VAL A 58 9.85 -1.66 1.44
N ASP A 59 10.83 -2.37 2.03
CA ASP A 59 11.80 -1.77 2.94
C ASP A 59 13.06 -1.32 2.18
N TRP A 60 13.23 0.00 2.07
CA TRP A 60 14.40 0.65 1.46
C TRP A 60 15.54 0.91 2.46
N LYS A 61 15.46 0.37 3.69
CA LYS A 61 16.32 0.63 4.86
C LYS A 61 16.24 2.06 5.41
N THR A 62 15.99 3.06 4.57
CA THR A 62 15.81 4.46 4.96
C THR A 62 14.34 4.77 5.30
N HIS A 63 13.42 4.19 4.53
CA HIS A 63 11.97 4.37 4.66
C HIS A 63 11.26 3.09 4.23
N LEU A 64 9.98 2.98 4.58
CA LEU A 64 9.10 1.95 4.05
C LEU A 64 8.24 2.56 2.93
N THR A 65 8.03 1.84 1.83
CA THR A 65 7.11 2.27 0.77
C THR A 65 5.94 1.31 0.73
N MET A 66 4.75 1.81 1.05
CA MET A 66 3.50 1.10 0.79
C MET A 66 3.20 1.13 -0.71
N VAL A 67 2.76 -0.01 -1.24
CA VAL A 67 2.44 -0.18 -2.65
C VAL A 67 1.05 -0.79 -2.75
N TYR A 68 0.14 -0.07 -3.38
CA TYR A 68 -1.26 -0.45 -3.58
C TYR A 68 -1.51 -0.66 -5.07
N HIS A 69 -2.04 -1.82 -5.43
CA HIS A 69 -2.40 -2.14 -6.79
C HIS A 69 -3.92 -2.15 -6.96
N PHE A 70 -4.41 -1.17 -7.71
CA PHE A 70 -5.82 -1.03 -8.03
C PHE A 70 -6.09 -1.41 -9.48
N SER A 71 -7.27 -1.95 -9.72
CA SER A 71 -7.78 -2.25 -11.04
C SER A 71 -9.25 -1.86 -11.14
N SER A 72 -9.66 -1.37 -12.31
CA SER A 72 -11.07 -1.16 -12.64
C SER A 72 -11.56 -2.30 -13.52
N THR A 73 -12.57 -3.05 -13.08
CA THR A 73 -13.19 -4.07 -13.93
C THR A 73 -14.03 -3.45 -15.06
N GLN A 74 -14.50 -2.21 -14.89
CA GLN A 74 -15.26 -1.48 -15.90
C GLN A 74 -14.34 -0.97 -17.03
N HIS A 75 -13.21 -0.35 -16.66
CA HIS A 75 -12.30 0.26 -17.64
C HIS A 75 -11.13 -0.65 -18.03
N ARG A 76 -10.96 -1.79 -17.36
CA ARG A 76 -9.89 -2.79 -17.58
C ARG A 76 -8.49 -2.16 -17.57
N ASN A 77 -8.28 -1.21 -16.67
CA ASN A 77 -7.01 -0.55 -16.44
C ASN A 77 -6.54 -0.83 -15.01
N SER A 78 -5.23 -0.76 -14.81
CA SER A 78 -4.60 -0.97 -13.51
C SER A 78 -3.64 0.16 -13.22
N ILE A 79 -3.57 0.56 -11.96
CA ILE A 79 -2.69 1.62 -11.47
C ILE A 79 -2.01 1.17 -10.19
N VAL A 80 -0.86 1.77 -9.91
CA VAL A 80 -0.08 1.51 -8.70
C VAL A 80 0.06 2.81 -7.93
N VAL A 81 -0.41 2.82 -6.69
CA VAL A 81 -0.24 3.96 -5.78
C VAL A 81 0.83 3.61 -4.75
N LYS A 82 1.78 4.52 -4.56
CA LYS A 82 2.91 4.36 -3.65
C LYS A 82 2.90 5.48 -2.61
N ALA A 83 3.16 5.13 -1.36
CA ALA A 83 3.28 6.10 -0.27
C ALA A 83 4.50 5.77 0.60
N ASN A 84 5.35 6.76 0.86
CA ASN A 84 6.54 6.58 1.67
C ASN A 84 6.22 6.88 3.14
N LEU A 85 6.55 5.94 4.02
CA LEU A 85 6.35 6.03 5.45
C LEU A 85 7.69 6.12 6.18
N ASP A 86 7.67 6.78 7.33
CA ASP A 86 8.78 6.72 8.27
C ASP A 86 9.02 5.26 8.70
N ARG A 87 10.28 4.82 8.68
CA ARG A 87 10.62 3.43 8.99
C ARG A 87 10.50 3.09 10.48
N ASN A 88 10.72 4.07 11.34
CA ASN A 88 10.74 3.88 12.80
C ASN A 88 9.31 3.88 13.36
N GLN A 89 8.45 4.75 12.82
CA GLN A 89 7.04 4.83 13.17
C GLN A 89 6.15 4.80 11.92
N PRO A 90 6.10 3.68 11.19
CA PRO A 90 5.27 3.57 10.00
C PRO A 90 3.80 3.49 10.39
N SER A 91 3.03 4.50 10.00
CA SER A 91 1.57 4.54 10.18
C SER A 91 0.89 5.08 8.93
N ILE A 92 -0.26 4.51 8.58
CA ILE A 92 -1.10 4.95 7.45
C ILE A 92 -2.56 4.61 7.70
N GLU A 93 -3.49 5.33 7.06
CA GLU A 93 -4.92 5.03 7.14
C GLU A 93 -5.27 3.70 6.46
N THR A 94 -6.16 2.93 7.08
CA THR A 94 -6.72 1.71 6.49
C THR A 94 -7.59 2.00 5.26
N LEU A 95 -7.55 1.11 4.28
CA LEU A 95 -8.45 1.09 3.13
C LEU A 95 -9.54 0.03 3.25
N CYS A 96 -9.62 -0.70 4.38
CA CYS A 96 -10.60 -1.75 4.64
C CYS A 96 -12.05 -1.31 4.42
N PHE A 97 -12.37 -0.06 4.75
CA PHE A 97 -13.73 0.49 4.61
C PHE A 97 -14.12 0.75 3.15
N ILE A 98 -13.14 0.85 2.23
CA ILE A 98 -13.35 1.11 0.81
C ILE A 98 -13.24 -0.19 0.01
N TRP A 99 -12.20 -1.00 0.28
CA TRP A 99 -12.03 -2.33 -0.28
C TRP A 99 -11.88 -3.36 0.83
N ARG A 100 -12.84 -4.29 0.93
CA ARG A 100 -12.79 -5.37 1.92
C ARG A 100 -11.57 -6.28 1.74
N THR A 101 -11.02 -6.37 0.53
CA THR A 101 -9.80 -7.14 0.26
C THR A 101 -8.58 -6.60 1.00
N ALA A 102 -8.57 -5.31 1.39
CA ALA A 102 -7.47 -4.72 2.13
C ALA A 102 -7.25 -5.36 3.50
N GLU A 103 -8.29 -5.89 4.15
CA GLU A 103 -8.22 -6.44 5.52
C GLU A 103 -7.12 -7.49 5.69
N PHE A 104 -7.01 -8.44 4.77
CA PHE A 104 -5.97 -9.47 4.89
C PHE A 104 -4.59 -8.95 4.51
N HIS A 105 -4.50 -8.10 3.49
CA HIS A 105 -3.22 -7.56 3.04
C HIS A 105 -2.61 -6.57 4.03
N GLU A 106 -3.44 -5.73 4.67
CA GLU A 106 -2.98 -4.80 5.71
C GLU A 106 -2.48 -5.56 6.94
N ARG A 107 -3.16 -6.66 7.33
CA ARG A 107 -2.67 -7.54 8.40
C ARG A 107 -1.35 -8.22 8.06
N GLU A 108 -1.19 -8.70 6.84
CA GLU A 108 0.08 -9.27 6.37
C GLU A 108 1.20 -8.24 6.46
N VAL A 109 0.99 -7.01 5.98
CA VAL A 109 2.00 -5.94 6.03
C VAL A 109 2.29 -5.51 7.48
N PHE A 110 1.27 -5.42 8.32
CA PHE A 110 1.44 -5.13 9.75
C PHE A 110 2.34 -6.16 10.42
N GLU A 111 2.11 -7.44 10.14
CA GLU A 111 2.87 -8.51 10.75
C GLU A 111 4.29 -8.64 10.18
N MET A 112 4.46 -8.46 8.87
CA MET A 112 5.73 -8.69 8.19
C MET A 112 6.66 -7.48 8.22
N PHE A 113 6.11 -6.26 8.23
CA PHE A 113 6.84 -5.00 8.18
C PHE A 113 6.56 -4.08 9.37
N GLY A 114 5.57 -4.34 10.22
CA GLY A 114 5.28 -3.51 11.39
C GLY A 114 4.60 -2.18 11.10
N VAL A 115 3.98 -2.04 9.93
CA VAL A 115 3.20 -0.84 9.56
C VAL A 115 1.90 -0.82 10.35
N GLN A 116 1.64 0.27 11.06
CA GLN A 116 0.36 0.48 11.75
C GLN A 116 -0.69 0.98 10.75
N PHE A 117 -1.86 0.34 10.76
CA PHE A 117 -3.00 0.78 9.96
C PHE A 117 -4.03 1.41 10.89
N GLU A 118 -4.14 2.75 10.83
CA GLU A 118 -5.08 3.50 11.64
C GLU A 118 -6.52 3.12 11.26
N ASN A 119 -7.39 3.02 12.27
CA ASN A 119 -8.82 2.67 12.11
C ASN A 119 -9.09 1.26 11.56
N HIS A 120 -8.09 0.38 11.46
CA HIS A 120 -8.28 -0.99 10.96
C HIS A 120 -9.20 -1.82 11.89
N PRO A 121 -10.20 -2.55 11.36
CA PRO A 121 -11.20 -3.26 12.19
C PRO A 121 -10.63 -4.41 13.03
N ASP A 122 -9.67 -5.17 12.48
CA ASP A 122 -9.02 -6.29 13.19
C ASP A 122 -7.52 -6.38 12.84
N LEU A 123 -6.69 -5.54 13.47
CA LEU A 123 -5.25 -5.51 13.21
C LEU A 123 -4.50 -6.47 14.15
N ARG A 124 -4.60 -7.77 13.86
CA ARG A 124 -3.85 -8.84 14.54
C ARG A 124 -3.01 -9.62 13.54
N LYS A 125 -1.99 -10.30 14.07
CA LYS A 125 -1.16 -11.28 13.33
C LYS A 125 -2.03 -12.24 12.51
N LEU A 126 -1.55 -12.62 11.33
CA LEU A 126 -2.29 -13.44 10.37
C LEU A 126 -1.58 -14.77 10.09
N ILE A 127 -0.25 -14.73 9.94
CA ILE A 127 0.59 -15.82 9.43
C ILE A 127 1.56 -16.32 10.49
N LEU A 128 2.18 -15.42 11.26
CA LEU A 128 3.19 -15.76 12.25
C LEU A 128 2.55 -16.18 13.56
N GLU A 129 3.31 -16.96 14.33
CA GLU A 129 2.93 -17.35 15.67
C GLU A 129 2.85 -16.13 16.61
N ASP A 130 1.97 -16.20 17.61
CA ASP A 130 1.74 -15.11 18.57
C ASP A 130 3.04 -14.70 19.29
N GLU A 131 3.91 -15.67 19.57
CA GLU A 131 5.20 -15.46 20.26
C GLU A 131 6.32 -14.93 19.35
N PHE A 132 6.10 -14.90 18.03
CA PHE A 132 7.11 -14.44 17.07
C PHE A 132 7.50 -12.98 17.34
N LYS A 133 8.80 -12.71 17.44
CA LYS A 133 9.35 -11.38 17.72
C LYS A 133 10.03 -10.80 16.49
N GLY A 134 9.66 -9.59 16.12
CA GLY A 134 10.25 -8.85 15.00
C GLY A 134 9.40 -8.91 13.72
N PHE A 135 9.99 -8.44 12.63
CA PHE A 135 9.33 -8.21 11.34
C PHE A 135 10.14 -8.89 10.22
N PRO A 136 9.78 -10.11 9.80
CA PRO A 136 10.63 -10.95 8.94
C PRO A 136 11.05 -10.34 7.61
N LEU A 137 10.22 -9.47 7.02
CA LEU A 137 10.49 -8.89 5.71
C LEU A 137 11.26 -7.56 5.77
N ARG A 138 11.57 -7.06 6.98
CA ARG A 138 12.50 -5.95 7.13
C ARG A 138 13.93 -6.40 6.86
N LYS A 139 14.73 -5.52 6.25
CA LYS A 139 16.10 -5.84 5.82
C LYS A 139 17.12 -5.96 6.96
N ASP A 140 16.75 -5.55 8.17
CA ASP A 140 17.54 -5.65 9.39
C ASP A 140 17.12 -6.83 10.29
N PHE A 141 16.11 -7.60 9.89
CA PHE A 141 15.70 -8.78 10.64
C PHE A 141 16.78 -9.87 10.53
N GLU A 142 17.15 -10.45 11.68
CA GLU A 142 18.03 -11.61 11.78
C GLU A 142 17.28 -12.75 12.49
N ASP A 143 17.24 -13.92 11.87
CA ASP A 143 16.71 -15.14 12.49
C ASP A 143 17.88 -15.95 13.06
N PRO A 144 18.04 -16.00 14.40
CA PRO A 144 19.18 -16.66 15.02
C PRO A 144 19.16 -18.19 14.84
N ILE A 145 18.03 -18.79 14.45
CA ILE A 145 17.86 -20.23 14.29
C ILE A 145 18.07 -20.62 12.83
N ASN A 146 17.46 -19.87 11.90
CA ASN A 146 17.39 -20.27 10.49
C ASN A 146 18.36 -19.51 9.57
N MET A 147 18.91 -18.36 9.97
CA MET A 147 19.93 -17.66 9.17
C MET A 147 21.34 -18.11 9.52
N ILE A 148 22.00 -18.76 8.56
CA ILE A 148 23.43 -19.07 8.65
C ILE A 148 24.21 -17.83 8.20
N LYS A 149 24.99 -17.23 9.11
CA LYS A 149 25.97 -16.19 8.74
C LYS A 149 27.16 -16.88 8.07
N LEU A 150 27.33 -16.64 6.76
CA LEU A 150 28.48 -17.11 5.98
C LEU A 150 29.74 -16.30 6.31
#